data_AF-E0WUR7-F1
#
_entry.id   AF-E0WUR7-F1
#
_cell.length_a   1.000
_cell.length_b   1.000
_cell.length_c   1.000
_cell.angle_alpha   90.00
_cell.angle_beta   90.00
_cell.angle_gamma   90.00
#
_symmetry.space_group_name_H-M   'P 1'
#
loop_
_entity.id
_entity.type
_entity.pdbx_description
1 polymer ?
#
loop_
_entity_poly.entity_id
_entity_poly.type
_entity_poly.pdbx_seq_one_letter_code
_entity_poly.pdbx_strand_id
1 'polypeptide(L)'
;MMRQHQILADGLAKLHRYLDRWQLTEDGPRFHTKSSWLQPVQYCGESAMLKIAMTTEECRGAQLMVWWDGNGAVRVLAQEEHARCFLNMPPDVNRCLR
;
A
#
# COMPACT_ATOMS: atom_id res chain seq x y z
N MET A 1 2.60 25.06 11.88
CA MET A 1 1.50 24.06 11.96
C MET A 1 0.89 23.63 10.62
N MET A 2 1.38 24.06 9.44
CA MET A 2 0.75 23.72 8.14
C MET A 2 1.29 22.45 7.45
N ARG A 3 2.41 21.88 7.92
CA ARG A 3 3.15 20.84 7.18
C ARG A 3 2.53 19.43 7.30
N GLN A 4 1.84 19.10 8.39
CA GLN A 4 1.24 17.77 8.58
C GLN A 4 -0.07 17.58 7.79
N HIS A 5 -0.88 18.63 7.66
CA HIS A 5 -2.17 18.55 6.96
C HIS A 5 -1.99 18.28 5.45
N GLN A 6 -0.96 18.89 4.85
CA GLN A 6 -0.61 18.69 3.44
C GLN A 6 -0.18 17.25 3.16
N ILE A 7 0.63 16.64 4.03
CA ILE A 7 1.13 15.27 3.87
C ILE A 7 -0.02 14.25 3.87
N LEU A 8 -1.03 14.46 4.72
CA LEU A 8 -2.20 13.59 4.79
C LEU A 8 -3.06 13.69 3.52
N ALA A 9 -3.29 14.91 3.02
CA ALA A 9 -4.02 15.14 1.78
C ALA A 9 -3.31 14.53 0.56
N ASP A 10 -1.98 14.69 0.48
CA ASP A 10 -1.16 14.11 -0.59
C ASP A 10 -1.20 12.58 -0.57
N GLY A 11 -1.25 11.97 0.62
CA GLY A 11 -1.39 10.53 0.79
C GLY A 11 -2.73 10.02 0.26
N LEU A 12 -3.82 10.73 0.55
CA LEU A 12 -5.16 10.37 0.09
C LEU A 12 -5.33 10.52 -1.42
N ALA A 13 -4.75 11.56 -2.02
CA ALA A 13 -4.76 11.76 -3.46
C ALA A 13 -3.99 10.63 -4.19
N LYS A 14 -2.85 10.20 -3.63
CA LYS A 14 -2.11 9.04 -4.15
C LYS A 14 -2.93 7.76 -4.03
N LEU A 15 -3.61 7.56 -2.92
CA LEU A 15 -4.42 6.38 -2.69
C LEU A 15 -5.47 6.20 -3.79
N HIS A 16 -6.25 7.23 -4.10
CA HIS A 16 -7.21 7.20 -5.22
C HIS A 16 -6.53 6.90 -6.57
N ARG A 17 -5.40 7.55 -6.86
CA ARG A 17 -4.66 7.30 -8.09
C ARG A 17 -4.24 5.84 -8.25
N TYR A 18 -3.82 5.19 -7.16
CA TYR A 18 -3.41 3.78 -7.19
C TYR A 18 -4.57 2.81 -7.23
N LEU A 19 -5.72 3.17 -6.64
CA LEU A 19 -6.94 2.40 -6.82
C LEU A 19 -7.29 2.30 -8.31
N ASP A 20 -7.31 3.44 -9.00
CA ASP A 20 -7.64 3.48 -10.44
C ASP A 20 -6.56 2.79 -11.29
N ARG A 21 -5.29 3.07 -11.02
CA ARG A 21 -4.15 2.55 -11.81
C ARG A 21 -4.03 1.02 -11.73
N TRP A 22 -4.30 0.45 -10.55
CA TRP A 22 -4.21 -1.00 -10.32
C TRP A 22 -5.56 -1.70 -10.36
N GLN A 23 -6.63 -1.00 -10.76
CA GLN A 23 -8.00 -1.51 -10.86
C GLN A 23 -8.43 -2.22 -9.57
N LEU A 24 -8.13 -1.60 -8.44
CA LEU A 24 -8.43 -2.10 -7.11
C LEU A 24 -9.85 -1.70 -6.71
N THR A 25 -10.59 -2.65 -6.15
CA THR A 25 -11.90 -2.38 -5.54
C THR A 25 -11.69 -2.09 -4.05
N GLU A 26 -12.31 -1.06 -3.50
CA GLU A 26 -12.24 -0.80 -2.06
C GLU A 26 -12.92 -1.93 -1.26
N ASP A 27 -12.23 -2.48 -0.27
CA ASP A 27 -12.68 -3.61 0.57
C ASP A 27 -12.86 -3.19 2.05
N GLY A 28 -13.19 -1.92 2.28
CA GLY A 28 -13.34 -1.37 3.63
C GLY A 28 -12.97 0.10 3.74
N PRO A 29 -12.96 0.67 4.96
CA PRO A 29 -12.58 2.05 5.17
C PRO A 29 -11.05 2.23 5.11
N ARG A 30 -10.59 3.30 4.44
CA ARG A 30 -9.22 3.81 4.59
C ARG A 30 -8.95 4.31 5.99
N PHE A 31 -7.74 4.08 6.46
CA PHE A 31 -7.22 4.66 7.70
C PHE A 31 -5.75 5.05 7.51
N HIS A 32 -5.26 5.94 8.36
CA HIS A 32 -3.85 6.32 8.35
C HIS A 32 -3.20 5.96 9.68
N THR A 33 -1.94 5.58 9.62
CA THR A 33 -1.06 5.52 10.78
C THR A 33 -0.29 6.84 10.88
N LYS A 34 0.61 6.94 11.86
CA LYS A 34 1.51 8.10 12.01
C LYS A 34 2.37 8.38 10.77
N SER A 35 2.48 7.41 9.87
CA SER A 35 3.52 7.38 8.85
C SER A 35 3.05 6.81 7.51
N SER A 36 1.86 6.22 7.43
CA SER A 36 1.30 5.66 6.18
C SER A 36 -0.21 5.84 6.06
N TRP A 37 -0.73 5.84 4.83
CA TRP A 37 -2.14 5.54 4.55
C TRP A 37 -2.31 4.06 4.20
N LEU A 38 -3.43 3.49 4.63
CA LEU A 38 -3.81 2.10 4.45
C LEU A 38 -5.25 2.04 3.95
N GLN A 39 -5.48 1.25 2.90
CA GLN A 39 -6.81 0.98 2.37
C GLN A 39 -6.91 -0.53 2.09
N PRO A 40 -7.84 -1.23 2.76
CA PRO A 40 -8.23 -2.57 2.36
C PRO A 40 -8.79 -2.52 0.93
N VAL A 41 -8.32 -3.40 0.06
CA VAL A 41 -8.72 -3.44 -1.35
C VAL A 41 -8.83 -4.89 -1.82
N GLN A 42 -9.61 -5.13 -2.87
CA GLN A 42 -9.56 -6.39 -3.60
C GLN A 42 -8.75 -6.18 -4.88
N TYR A 43 -7.81 -7.08 -5.13
CA TYR A 43 -7.05 -7.15 -6.37
C TYR A 43 -7.35 -8.49 -7.03
N CYS A 44 -7.90 -8.46 -8.25
CA CYS A 44 -8.31 -9.65 -8.99
C CYS A 44 -9.23 -10.61 -8.19
N GLY A 45 -10.03 -10.08 -7.26
CA GLY A 45 -10.96 -10.85 -6.42
C GLY A 45 -10.35 -11.41 -5.12
N GLU A 46 -9.11 -11.06 -4.80
CA GLU A 46 -8.45 -11.45 -3.55
C GLU A 46 -8.20 -10.24 -2.66
N SER A 47 -8.37 -10.40 -1.34
CA SER A 47 -8.17 -9.31 -0.38
C SER A 47 -6.70 -8.95 -0.26
N ALA A 48 -6.41 -7.68 -0.51
CA ALA A 48 -5.12 -7.05 -0.44
C ALA A 48 -5.20 -5.77 0.42
N MET A 49 -4.05 -5.18 0.68
CA MET A 49 -3.93 -3.90 1.37
C MET A 49 -3.10 -2.97 0.50
N LEU A 50 -3.65 -1.80 0.18
CA LEU A 50 -2.91 -0.72 -0.45
C LEU A 50 -2.28 0.13 0.64
N LYS A 51 -0.96 0.22 0.65
CA LYS A 51 -0.21 1.03 1.62
C LYS A 51 0.57 2.14 0.92
N ILE A 52 0.39 3.37 1.41
CA ILE A 52 1.08 4.57 0.95
C ILE A 52 1.95 5.10 2.10
N ALA A 53 3.26 4.89 2.03
CA ALA A 53 4.21 5.44 2.98
C ALA A 53 4.35 6.96 2.81
N MET A 54 4.29 7.67 3.92
CA MET A 54 4.44 9.13 3.99
C MET A 54 5.84 9.55 4.45
N THR A 55 6.58 8.66 5.14
CA THR A 55 7.94 8.91 5.65
C THR A 55 9.01 8.14 4.88
N THR A 56 10.23 8.68 4.85
CA THR A 56 11.37 8.11 4.13
C THR A 56 11.89 6.82 4.80
N GLU A 57 11.85 6.72 6.14
CA GLU A 57 12.19 5.49 6.87
C GLU A 57 11.28 4.30 6.49
N GLU A 58 9.96 4.53 6.40
CA GLU A 58 9.04 3.44 6.03
C GLU A 58 9.18 3.02 4.57
N CYS A 59 9.60 3.93 3.69
CA CYS A 59 9.92 3.58 2.30
C CYS A 59 11.08 2.59 2.24
N ARG A 60 12.13 2.81 3.04
CA ARG A 60 13.27 1.88 3.14
C ARG A 60 12.85 0.55 3.74
N GLY A 61 12.01 0.56 4.78
CA GLY A 61 11.44 -0.65 5.37
C GLY A 61 10.58 -1.45 4.37
N ALA A 62 9.75 -0.76 3.57
CA ALA A 62 8.92 -1.37 2.54
C ALA A 62 9.77 -1.99 1.41
N GLN A 63 10.82 -1.29 0.97
CA GLN A 63 11.80 -1.84 0.01
C GLN A 63 12.52 -3.07 0.58
N LEU A 64 12.82 -3.08 1.88
CA LEU A 64 13.41 -4.25 2.55
C LEU A 64 12.45 -5.44 2.57
N MET A 65 11.14 -5.21 2.80
CA MET A 65 10.12 -6.27 2.75
C MET A 65 9.93 -6.86 1.36
N VAL A 66 10.09 -6.05 0.29
CA VAL A 66 10.11 -6.51 -1.10
C VAL A 66 11.34 -7.37 -1.35
N TRP A 67 12.50 -6.96 -0.84
CA TRP A 67 13.74 -7.73 -0.95
C TRP A 67 13.66 -9.09 -0.24
N TRP A 68 12.84 -9.20 0.81
CA TRP A 68 12.55 -10.48 1.46
C TRP A 68 11.54 -11.36 0.72
N ASP A 69 10.96 -10.94 -0.41
CA ASP A 69 9.98 -11.72 -1.21
C ASP A 69 8.89 -12.39 -0.35
N GLY A 70 8.43 -11.69 0.70
CA GLY A 70 7.43 -12.23 1.62
C GLY A 70 7.90 -13.41 2.50
N ASN A 71 9.20 -13.62 2.64
CA ASN A 71 9.79 -14.52 3.64
C ASN A 71 9.66 -13.89 5.04
N GLY A 72 8.41 -13.85 5.52
CA GLY A 72 7.97 -13.03 6.64
C GLY A 72 6.54 -12.51 6.44
N ALA A 73 5.59 -13.41 6.21
CA ALA A 73 4.13 -13.21 6.32
C ALA A 73 3.41 -12.23 5.35
N VAL A 74 4.07 -11.51 4.43
CA VAL A 74 3.36 -10.55 3.55
C VAL A 74 3.97 -10.51 2.16
N ARG A 75 3.16 -10.77 1.12
CA ARG A 75 3.62 -10.74 -0.28
C ARG A 75 3.37 -9.37 -0.92
N VAL A 76 4.36 -8.79 -1.58
CA VAL A 76 4.20 -7.52 -2.32
C VAL A 76 3.81 -7.82 -3.77
N LEU A 77 2.69 -7.28 -4.21
CA LEU A 77 2.14 -7.49 -5.56
C LEU A 77 2.62 -6.46 -6.58
N ALA A 78 2.79 -5.22 -6.13
CA ALA A 78 3.22 -4.11 -6.97
C ALA A 78 3.91 -3.04 -6.11
N GLN A 79 4.95 -2.42 -6.67
CA GLN A 79 5.68 -1.31 -6.07
C GLN A 79 5.98 -0.27 -7.15
N GLU A 80 5.89 1.01 -6.80
CA GLU A 80 6.37 2.11 -7.65
C GLU A 80 7.42 2.92 -6.89
N GLU A 81 8.69 2.93 -7.35
CA GLU A 81 9.79 3.57 -6.59
C GLU A 81 9.63 5.08 -6.39
N HIS A 82 9.03 5.77 -7.37
CA HIS A 82 8.84 7.21 -7.31
C HIS A 82 7.63 7.62 -6.46
N ALA A 83 6.74 6.66 -6.24
CA ALA A 83 5.55 6.85 -5.46
C ALA A 83 5.50 5.76 -4.42
N ARG A 84 6.01 6.09 -3.24
CA ARG A 84 5.97 5.46 -1.90
C ARG A 84 4.76 4.55 -1.58
N CYS A 85 4.39 3.64 -2.47
CA CYS A 85 3.11 2.95 -2.54
C CYS A 85 3.40 1.50 -2.89
N PHE A 86 2.77 0.60 -2.17
CA PHE A 86 2.87 -0.83 -2.43
C PHE A 86 1.55 -1.50 -2.13
N LEU A 87 1.24 -2.52 -2.93
CA LEU A 87 0.11 -3.41 -2.73
C LEU A 87 0.62 -4.68 -2.06
N ASN A 88 0.06 -5.05 -0.91
CA ASN A 88 0.49 -6.24 -0.19
C ASN A 88 -0.67 -7.20 0.13
N MET A 89 -0.43 -8.50 0.04
CA MET A 89 -1.37 -9.55 0.40
C MET A 89 -1.13 -10.04 1.83
N PRO A 90 -2.19 -10.36 2.60
CA PRO A 90 -2.06 -11.13 3.83
C PRO A 90 -1.51 -12.55 3.52
N PRO A 91 -0.86 -13.20 4.51
CA PRO A 91 -0.13 -14.46 4.31
C PRO A 91 -0.99 -15.63 3.84
N ASP A 92 -2.31 -15.58 4.07
CA ASP A 92 -3.21 -16.71 3.89
C ASP A 92 -3.87 -16.79 2.49
N VAL A 93 -3.44 -15.97 1.52
CA VAL A 93 -4.17 -15.78 0.25
C VAL A 93 -3.27 -16.03 -0.97
N ASN A 94 -3.49 -17.14 -1.68
CA ASN A 94 -2.50 -17.73 -2.59
C ASN A 94 -2.94 -17.89 -4.06
N ARG A 95 -3.85 -17.06 -4.60
CA ARG A 95 -4.49 -17.36 -5.90
C ARG A 95 -4.36 -16.33 -7.04
N CYS A 96 -3.90 -15.10 -6.80
CA CYS A 96 -3.97 -14.02 -7.81
C CYS A 96 -2.69 -13.68 -8.59
N LEU A 97 -1.66 -14.52 -8.58
CA LEU A 97 -0.38 -14.23 -9.25
C LEU A 97 -0.08 -15.17 -10.43
N ARG A 98 -1.09 -15.42 -11.26
CA ARG A 98 -0.89 -16.08 -12.56
C ARG A 98 -0.97 -15.08 -13.70
#